data_AF-A0A8D8HYL6-F1
#
_entry.id   AF-A0A8D8HYL6-F1
#
_cell.length_a   1.000
_cell.length_b   1.000
_cell.length_c   1.000
_cell.angle_alpha   90.00
_cell.angle_beta   90.00
_cell.angle_gamma   90.00
#
_symmetry.space_group_name_H-M   'P 1'
#
loop_
_entity.id
_entity.type
_entity.pdbx_description
1 polymer ?
#
loop_
_entity_poly.entity_id
_entity_poly.type
_entity_poly.pdbx_seq_one_letter_code
_entity_poly.pdbx_strand_id
1 'polypeptide(L)'
;LSPKVLEEIVNADSGAPCSPRHVKKKHFMEGIKKGLGAHASSKQSTESAAIACVKLCKASTYININDSNNVTFQLVQSVINDLKALLFNPAKPFSRSQIYNTQDTDLMIDCWVSCFRIKPHNNEALKVCLSLNSPPAYHYVIVSSLLKIVTHARLPWWPKIDLVYARSAELRALFTDTLNKATQGYIAHTPLRMITSLTLKSKDAQSRLTRPDEGPAHKALLLLMVRLIHADPMLLLNSLGKAGHEVQSSTLELINGLVSLVHQPTMPDVAQEAMEALLALHSPDKIEVWNPEAPINTFWDVSSQVLFSISQKLIQHQIANYTDVLKWLREILICRNTFLQRHKDYATVGCHIAICRQAHIK
;
A
#
# COMPACT_ATOMS: atom_id res chain seq x y z
N LEU A 1 -16.86 -22.92 17.19
CA LEU A 1 -17.40 -22.76 18.56
C LEU A 1 -18.67 -21.93 18.45
N SER A 2 -19.77 -22.29 19.11
CA SER A 2 -20.98 -21.45 19.14
C SER A 2 -20.81 -20.28 20.15
N PRO A 3 -21.48 -19.14 19.95
CA PRO A 3 -21.36 -17.96 20.84
C PRO A 3 -21.56 -18.28 22.32
N LYS A 4 -22.61 -19.04 22.67
CA LYS A 4 -22.89 -19.47 24.05
C LYS A 4 -21.75 -20.25 24.71
N VAL A 5 -20.98 -21.01 23.93
CA VAL A 5 -19.86 -21.82 24.44
C VAL A 5 -18.63 -20.93 24.66
N LEU A 6 -18.42 -19.94 23.79
CA LEU A 6 -17.36 -18.94 23.98
C LEU A 6 -17.63 -18.11 25.24
N GLU A 7 -18.89 -17.73 25.47
CA GLU A 7 -19.30 -16.97 26.63
C GLU A 7 -19.05 -17.72 27.93
N GLU A 8 -19.45 -18.99 27.99
CA GLU A 8 -19.17 -19.84 29.14
C GLU A 8 -17.66 -20.02 29.39
N ILE A 9 -16.86 -20.19 28.33
CA ILE A 9 -15.40 -20.32 28.45
C ILE A 9 -14.77 -19.02 28.98
N VAL A 10 -15.16 -17.87 28.44
CA VAL A 10 -14.61 -16.56 28.85
C VAL A 10 -15.03 -16.22 30.28
N ASN A 11 -16.30 -16.43 30.64
CA ASN A 11 -16.77 -16.20 32.01
C ASN A 11 -16.07 -17.13 33.01
N ALA A 12 -15.71 -18.35 32.60
CA ALA A 12 -14.94 -19.27 33.42
C ALA A 12 -13.49 -18.84 33.65
N ASP A 13 -12.93 -17.93 32.86
CA ASP A 13 -11.64 -17.28 33.16
C ASP A 13 -11.79 -16.27 34.32
N SER A 14 -13.00 -15.73 34.53
CA SER A 14 -13.35 -14.83 35.64
C SER A 14 -13.88 -15.55 36.90
N GLY A 15 -13.75 -16.89 36.95
CA GLY A 15 -14.15 -17.70 38.11
C GLY A 15 -15.55 -18.32 38.05
N ALA A 16 -16.28 -18.15 36.95
CA ALA A 16 -17.57 -18.83 36.76
C ALA A 16 -17.38 -20.36 36.56
N PRO A 17 -18.35 -21.20 36.97
CA PRO A 17 -18.29 -22.63 36.70
C PRO A 17 -18.35 -22.92 35.20
N CYS A 18 -17.46 -23.81 34.73
CA CYS A 18 -17.43 -24.29 33.34
C CYS A 18 -18.00 -25.70 33.28
N SER A 19 -18.92 -25.95 32.35
CA SER A 19 -19.49 -27.28 32.13
C SER A 19 -18.40 -28.30 31.83
N PRO A 20 -18.45 -29.52 32.40
CA PRO A 20 -17.53 -30.60 32.08
C PRO A 20 -17.40 -30.86 30.56
N ARG A 21 -18.48 -30.62 29.79
CA ARG A 21 -18.50 -30.75 28.33
C ARG A 21 -17.66 -29.69 27.61
N HIS A 22 -17.39 -28.56 28.25
CA HIS A 22 -16.66 -27.42 27.68
C HIS A 22 -15.24 -27.26 28.23
N VAL A 23 -14.86 -28.01 29.26
CA VAL A 23 -13.49 -28.02 29.82
C VAL A 23 -12.42 -28.24 28.75
N LYS A 24 -12.60 -29.20 27.84
CA LYS A 24 -11.62 -29.44 26.74
C LYS A 24 -11.48 -28.21 25.82
N LYS A 25 -12.57 -27.50 25.56
CA LYS A 25 -12.57 -26.29 24.72
C LYS A 25 -11.92 -25.11 25.45
N LYS A 26 -12.09 -25.00 26.77
CA LYS A 26 -11.37 -24.04 27.62
C LYS A 26 -9.86 -24.28 27.56
N HIS A 27 -9.41 -25.51 27.80
CA HIS A 27 -7.99 -25.87 27.71
C HIS A 27 -7.40 -25.61 26.32
N PHE A 28 -8.16 -25.85 25.25
CA PHE A 28 -7.75 -25.49 23.90
C PHE A 28 -7.52 -23.98 23.74
N MET A 29 -8.42 -23.15 24.28
CA MET A 29 -8.29 -21.69 24.25
C MET A 29 -7.07 -21.21 25.06
N GLU A 30 -6.85 -21.77 26.24
CA GLU A 30 -5.65 -21.49 27.04
C GLU A 30 -4.38 -21.91 26.31
N GLY A 31 -4.41 -23.06 25.61
CA GLY A 31 -3.31 -23.53 24.77
C GLY A 31 -2.99 -22.56 23.63
N ILE A 32 -4.01 -21.99 22.99
CA ILE A 32 -3.84 -20.95 21.97
C ILE A 32 -3.18 -19.70 22.58
N LYS A 33 -3.69 -19.21 23.71
CA LYS A 33 -3.13 -18.02 24.41
C LYS A 33 -1.65 -18.26 24.76
N LYS A 34 -1.33 -19.42 25.35
CA LYS A 34 0.04 -19.83 25.69
C LYS A 34 0.96 -19.97 24.47
N GLY A 35 0.43 -20.46 23.35
CA GLY A 35 1.18 -20.66 22.11
C GLY A 35 1.67 -19.37 21.44
N LEU A 36 1.03 -18.23 21.72
CA LEU A 36 1.47 -16.90 21.25
C LEU A 36 2.52 -16.25 22.15
N GLY A 37 2.62 -16.69 23.41
CA GLY A 37 3.55 -16.11 24.38
C GLY A 37 5.01 -16.42 24.08
N ALA A 38 5.92 -15.67 24.71
CA ALA A 38 7.37 -15.83 24.55
C ALA A 38 7.89 -17.23 24.96
N HIS A 39 7.13 -17.95 25.80
CA HIS A 39 7.46 -19.29 26.31
C HIS A 39 6.68 -20.42 25.61
N ALA A 40 6.31 -20.24 24.33
CA ALA A 40 5.60 -21.27 23.59
C ALA A 40 6.40 -22.59 23.57
N SER A 41 5.71 -23.70 23.89
CA SER A 41 6.33 -25.01 24.09
C SER A 41 6.80 -25.70 22.81
N SER A 42 6.27 -25.31 21.65
CA SER A 42 6.57 -25.91 20.35
C SER A 42 6.29 -24.94 19.21
N LYS A 43 7.14 -24.96 18.17
CA LYS A 43 6.93 -24.20 16.93
C LYS A 43 5.55 -24.48 16.33
N GLN A 44 5.16 -25.75 16.21
CA GLN A 44 3.86 -26.14 15.65
C GLN A 44 2.67 -25.60 16.47
N SER A 45 2.84 -25.49 17.79
CA SER A 45 1.83 -24.90 18.67
C SER A 45 1.68 -23.40 18.39
N THR A 46 2.79 -22.67 18.26
CA THR A 46 2.79 -21.25 17.89
C THR A 46 2.16 -21.00 16.52
N GLU A 47 2.47 -21.84 15.54
CA GLU A 47 1.90 -21.73 14.19
C GLU A 47 0.37 -21.93 14.19
N SER A 48 -0.09 -22.96 14.91
CA SER A 48 -1.51 -23.26 15.02
C SER A 48 -2.25 -22.15 15.80
N ALA A 49 -1.63 -21.63 16.86
CA ALA A 49 -2.15 -20.51 17.64
C ALA A 49 -2.26 -19.24 16.80
N ALA A 50 -1.24 -18.91 15.99
CA ALA A 50 -1.27 -17.77 15.08
C ALA A 50 -2.45 -17.85 14.10
N ILE A 51 -2.62 -19.00 13.43
CA ILE A 51 -3.72 -19.21 12.49
C ILE A 51 -5.09 -19.07 13.18
N ALA A 52 -5.25 -19.69 14.34
CA ALA A 52 -6.50 -19.62 15.10
C ALA A 52 -6.81 -18.18 15.56
N CYS A 53 -5.82 -17.44 16.05
CA CYS A 53 -6.00 -16.07 16.53
C CYS A 53 -6.27 -15.07 15.40
N VAL A 54 -5.66 -15.23 14.22
CA VAL A 54 -6.02 -14.40 13.05
C VAL A 54 -7.47 -14.65 12.64
N LYS A 55 -7.90 -15.92 12.59
CA LYS A 55 -9.30 -16.26 12.27
C LYS A 55 -10.27 -15.69 13.29
N LEU A 56 -9.91 -15.72 14.58
CA LEU A 56 -10.68 -15.10 15.65
C LEU A 56 -10.77 -13.57 15.48
N CYS A 57 -9.64 -12.90 15.25
CA CYS A 57 -9.61 -11.46 15.00
C CYS A 57 -10.50 -11.11 13.80
N LYS A 58 -10.36 -11.84 12.69
CA LYS A 58 -11.18 -11.64 11.49
C LYS A 58 -12.66 -11.82 11.77
N ALA A 59 -13.05 -12.91 12.44
CA ALA A 59 -14.44 -13.16 12.82
C ALA A 59 -15.03 -12.03 13.68
N SER A 60 -14.24 -11.48 14.63
CA SER A 60 -14.69 -10.36 15.46
C SER A 60 -15.04 -9.11 14.66
N THR A 61 -14.40 -8.89 13.51
CA THR A 61 -14.70 -7.71 12.67
C THR A 61 -16.12 -7.75 12.08
N TYR A 62 -16.74 -8.93 11.99
CA TYR A 62 -18.10 -9.09 11.48
C TYR A 62 -19.18 -8.98 12.58
N ILE A 63 -18.77 -8.79 13.84
CA ILE A 63 -19.68 -8.46 14.94
C ILE A 63 -19.83 -6.95 14.99
N ASN A 64 -21.06 -6.48 15.13
CA ASN A 64 -21.35 -5.04 15.20
C ASN A 64 -20.75 -4.45 16.49
N ILE A 65 -20.10 -3.30 16.39
CA ILE A 65 -19.47 -2.59 17.53
C ILE A 65 -20.46 -2.21 18.63
N ASN A 66 -21.76 -2.11 18.32
CA ASN A 66 -22.80 -1.85 19.31
C ASN A 66 -23.02 -3.03 20.26
N ASP A 67 -22.56 -4.22 19.91
CA ASP A 67 -22.51 -5.39 20.80
C ASP A 67 -21.19 -5.41 21.59
N SER A 68 -20.86 -4.30 22.26
CA SER A 68 -19.56 -4.13 22.93
C SER A 68 -19.29 -5.16 24.03
N ASN A 69 -20.35 -5.76 24.58
CA ASN A 69 -20.27 -6.79 25.60
C ASN A 69 -20.00 -8.19 25.03
N ASN A 70 -19.92 -8.33 23.71
CA ASN A 70 -19.63 -9.61 23.07
C ASN A 70 -18.28 -10.16 23.55
N VAL A 71 -18.31 -11.35 24.14
CA VAL A 71 -17.14 -12.06 24.67
C VAL A 71 -16.03 -12.29 23.64
N THR A 72 -16.37 -12.28 22.35
CA THR A 72 -15.39 -12.37 21.26
C THR A 72 -14.41 -11.21 21.30
N PHE A 73 -14.87 -9.99 21.63
CA PHE A 73 -14.01 -8.81 21.74
C PHE A 73 -13.03 -8.95 22.91
N GLN A 74 -13.49 -9.43 24.07
CA GLN A 74 -12.62 -9.68 25.22
C GLN A 74 -11.52 -10.68 24.87
N LEU A 75 -11.87 -11.76 24.19
CA LEU A 75 -10.92 -12.78 23.76
C LEU A 75 -9.90 -12.20 22.77
N VAL A 76 -10.34 -11.41 21.79
CA VAL A 76 -9.45 -10.74 20.83
C VAL A 76 -8.49 -9.78 21.55
N GLN A 77 -8.97 -8.97 22.49
CA GLN A 77 -8.11 -8.06 23.26
C GLN A 77 -7.01 -8.82 24.02
N SER A 78 -7.30 -10.04 24.50
CA SER A 78 -6.32 -10.86 25.21
C SER A 78 -5.19 -11.42 24.33
N VAL A 79 -5.36 -11.48 23.01
CA VAL A 79 -4.39 -12.14 22.10
C VAL A 79 -3.80 -11.21 21.02
N ILE A 80 -4.47 -10.10 20.69
CA ILE A 80 -4.13 -9.28 19.52
C ILE A 80 -2.73 -8.67 19.57
N ASN A 81 -2.24 -8.31 20.75
CA ASN A 81 -0.92 -7.70 20.89
C ASN A 81 0.19 -8.72 20.70
N ASP A 82 0.08 -9.90 21.32
CA ASP A 82 1.04 -10.99 21.14
C ASP A 82 1.03 -11.50 19.70
N LEU A 83 -0.15 -11.58 19.08
CA LEU A 83 -0.29 -11.94 17.68
C LEU A 83 0.44 -10.96 16.76
N LYS A 84 0.28 -9.65 16.99
CA LYS A 84 1.01 -8.62 16.21
C LYS A 84 2.51 -8.73 16.43
N ALA A 85 2.95 -8.90 17.67
CA ALA A 85 4.36 -9.06 18.02
C ALA A 85 4.98 -10.33 17.43
N LEU A 86 4.18 -11.37 17.17
CA LEU A 86 4.61 -12.59 16.49
C LEU A 86 4.71 -12.40 14.98
N LEU A 87 3.67 -11.85 14.35
CA LEU A 87 3.57 -11.79 12.88
C LEU A 87 4.38 -10.63 12.26
N PHE A 88 4.46 -9.49 12.95
CA PHE A 88 5.07 -8.26 12.44
C PHE A 88 6.37 -7.92 13.20
N ASN A 89 7.19 -8.93 13.47
CA ASN A 89 8.52 -8.74 14.07
C ASN A 89 9.62 -8.77 12.99
N PRO A 90 10.21 -7.62 12.63
CA PRO A 90 11.26 -7.57 11.61
C PRO A 90 12.55 -8.29 12.03
N ALA A 91 12.82 -8.41 13.34
CA ALA A 91 14.00 -9.12 13.85
C ALA A 91 13.85 -10.65 13.79
N LYS A 92 12.61 -11.15 13.82
CA LYS A 92 12.29 -12.57 13.70
C LYS A 92 11.04 -12.76 12.82
N PRO A 93 11.18 -12.66 11.49
CA PRO A 93 10.05 -12.78 10.58
C PRO A 93 9.32 -14.11 10.75
N PHE A 94 8.00 -14.05 10.82
CA PHE A 94 7.17 -15.23 10.90
C PHE A 94 7.28 -16.05 9.60
N SER A 95 7.61 -17.34 9.73
CA SER A 95 7.62 -18.29 8.62
C SER A 95 7.46 -19.71 9.15
N ARG A 96 6.45 -20.44 8.62
CA ARG A 96 6.23 -21.86 8.95
C ARG A 96 7.22 -22.74 8.20
N SER A 97 7.25 -22.59 6.89
CA SER A 97 8.22 -23.20 5.97
C SER A 97 8.17 -22.49 4.61
N GLN A 98 9.13 -22.77 3.73
CA GLN A 98 9.12 -22.24 2.35
C GLN A 98 7.87 -22.66 1.57
N ILE A 99 7.30 -23.84 1.88
CA ILE A 99 6.10 -24.39 1.23
C ILE A 99 4.86 -23.54 1.58
N TYR A 100 4.86 -22.87 2.73
CA TYR A 100 3.72 -22.10 3.23
C TYR A 100 3.85 -20.59 3.02
N ASN A 101 4.84 -20.10 2.28
CA ASN A 101 5.13 -18.66 2.14
C ASN A 101 3.91 -17.83 1.70
N THR A 102 3.19 -18.28 0.66
CA THR A 102 1.96 -17.61 0.20
C THR A 102 0.88 -17.60 1.28
N GLN A 103 0.69 -18.72 1.98
CA GLN A 103 -0.32 -18.85 3.03
C GLN A 103 0.03 -18.02 4.27
N ASP A 104 1.33 -17.88 4.58
CA ASP A 104 1.83 -17.01 5.65
C ASP A 104 1.56 -15.55 5.31
N THR A 105 1.80 -15.17 4.05
CA THR A 105 1.50 -13.83 3.54
C THR A 105 -0.01 -13.53 3.62
N ASP A 106 -0.87 -14.45 3.16
CA ASP A 106 -2.33 -14.32 3.26
C ASP A 106 -2.82 -14.21 4.71
N LEU A 107 -2.22 -15.00 5.60
CA LEU A 107 -2.48 -14.96 7.04
C LEU A 107 -2.13 -13.59 7.62
N MET A 108 -0.99 -13.03 7.24
CA MET A 108 -0.55 -11.70 7.68
C MET A 108 -1.44 -10.59 7.11
N ILE A 109 -1.90 -10.69 5.86
CA ILE A 109 -2.87 -9.77 5.26
C ILE A 109 -4.19 -9.80 6.04
N ASP A 110 -4.73 -10.99 6.30
CA ASP A 110 -5.96 -11.14 7.09
C ASP A 110 -5.77 -10.59 8.51
N CYS A 111 -4.60 -10.79 9.13
CA CYS A 111 -4.28 -10.20 10.43
C CYS A 111 -4.26 -8.68 10.38
N TRP A 112 -3.58 -8.09 9.39
CA TRP A 112 -3.43 -6.65 9.27
C TRP A 112 -4.78 -5.97 9.06
N VAL A 113 -5.59 -6.47 8.11
CA VAL A 113 -6.95 -5.96 7.86
C VAL A 113 -7.82 -6.08 9.11
N SER A 114 -7.71 -7.18 9.84
CA SER A 114 -8.45 -7.36 11.10
C SER A 114 -8.02 -6.36 12.16
N CYS A 115 -6.71 -6.15 12.34
CA CYS A 115 -6.16 -5.18 13.28
C CYS A 115 -6.64 -3.76 12.97
N PHE A 116 -6.62 -3.37 11.69
CA PHE A 116 -7.16 -2.09 11.25
C PHE A 116 -8.63 -1.94 11.61
N ARG A 117 -9.45 -2.96 11.35
CA ARG A 117 -10.90 -2.93 11.65
C ARG A 117 -11.22 -2.92 13.14
N ILE A 118 -10.41 -3.57 13.97
CA ILE A 118 -10.61 -3.67 15.43
C ILE A 118 -10.14 -2.40 16.14
N LYS A 119 -8.92 -1.92 15.82
CA LYS A 119 -8.30 -0.78 16.50
C LYS A 119 -7.49 0.06 15.51
N PRO A 120 -8.16 0.86 14.65
CA PRO A 120 -7.53 1.52 13.52
C PRO A 120 -6.41 2.50 13.91
N HIS A 121 -6.49 3.10 15.10
CA HIS A 121 -5.51 4.08 15.58
C HIS A 121 -4.27 3.47 16.24
N ASN A 122 -4.26 2.16 16.56
CA ASN A 122 -3.14 1.50 17.25
C ASN A 122 -2.40 0.54 16.32
N ASN A 123 -1.76 1.12 15.31
CA ASN A 123 -1.20 0.35 14.20
C ASN A 123 0.34 0.44 14.15
N GLU A 124 1.01 -0.03 15.21
CA GLU A 124 2.47 -0.22 15.19
C GLU A 124 2.90 -1.14 14.03
N ALA A 125 2.07 -2.12 13.68
CA ALA A 125 2.28 -2.97 12.51
C ALA A 125 2.32 -2.17 11.19
N LEU A 126 1.51 -1.11 11.06
CA LEU A 126 1.57 -0.20 9.90
C LEU A 126 2.95 0.46 9.79
N LYS A 127 3.50 1.01 10.88
CA LYS A 127 4.84 1.63 10.87
C LYS A 127 5.91 0.62 10.48
N VAL A 128 5.86 -0.58 11.07
CA VAL A 128 6.79 -1.67 10.75
C VAL A 128 6.70 -2.03 9.27
N CYS A 129 5.50 -2.22 8.72
CA CYS A 129 5.35 -2.62 7.33
C CYS A 129 5.64 -1.51 6.32
N LEU A 130 5.57 -0.22 6.68
CA LEU A 130 5.91 0.89 5.79
C LEU A 130 7.39 1.29 5.82
N SER A 131 8.14 0.87 6.84
CA SER A 131 9.59 1.09 6.90
C SER A 131 10.29 0.45 5.69
N LEU A 132 11.09 1.23 4.95
CA LEU A 132 11.85 0.73 3.79
C LEU A 132 12.91 -0.32 4.16
N ASN A 133 13.32 -0.36 5.43
CA ASN A 133 14.27 -1.33 5.95
C ASN A 133 13.63 -2.67 6.33
N SER A 134 12.30 -2.76 6.28
CA SER A 134 11.58 -3.99 6.60
C SER A 134 11.68 -5.03 5.48
N PRO A 135 11.46 -6.33 5.80
CA PRO A 135 11.45 -7.39 4.79
C PRO A 135 10.44 -7.10 3.66
N PRO A 136 10.75 -7.40 2.38
CA PRO A 136 9.85 -7.13 1.24
C PRO A 136 8.45 -7.75 1.37
N ALA A 137 8.35 -8.91 2.05
CA ALA A 137 7.06 -9.52 2.36
C ALA A 137 6.13 -8.59 3.16
N TYR A 138 6.68 -7.74 4.02
CA TYR A 138 5.88 -6.80 4.81
C TYR A 138 5.33 -5.67 3.96
N HIS A 139 6.09 -5.18 2.96
CA HIS A 139 5.60 -4.23 1.97
C HIS A 139 4.46 -4.82 1.15
N TYR A 140 4.58 -6.08 0.75
CA TYR A 140 3.51 -6.81 0.06
C TYR A 140 2.26 -6.93 0.94
N VAL A 141 2.42 -7.30 2.21
CA VAL A 141 1.31 -7.42 3.17
C VAL A 141 0.58 -6.08 3.35
N ILE A 142 1.29 -4.97 3.59
CA ILE A 142 0.63 -3.67 3.81
C ILE A 142 -0.11 -3.21 2.55
N VAL A 143 0.51 -3.24 1.38
CA VAL A 143 -0.12 -2.77 0.14
C VAL A 143 -1.33 -3.63 -0.20
N SER A 144 -1.22 -4.96 -0.09
CA SER A 144 -2.35 -5.88 -0.32
C SER A 144 -3.48 -5.66 0.67
N SER A 145 -3.15 -5.39 1.94
CA SER A 145 -4.15 -5.15 2.98
C SER A 145 -4.91 -3.84 2.77
N LEU A 146 -4.21 -2.76 2.40
CA LEU A 146 -4.83 -1.48 2.07
C LEU A 146 -5.72 -1.61 0.83
N LEU A 147 -5.24 -2.27 -0.22
CA LEU A 147 -6.03 -2.51 -1.43
C LEU A 147 -7.30 -3.31 -1.12
N LYS A 148 -7.20 -4.33 -0.25
CA LYS A 148 -8.34 -5.11 0.24
C LYS A 148 -9.35 -4.27 1.02
N ILE A 149 -8.90 -3.29 1.81
CA ILE A 149 -9.79 -2.39 2.55
C ILE A 149 -10.53 -1.43 1.60
N VAL A 150 -9.83 -0.91 0.59
CA VAL A 150 -10.41 0.04 -0.38
C VAL A 150 -11.41 -0.65 -1.31
N THR A 151 -11.09 -1.86 -1.77
CA THR A 151 -11.88 -2.55 -2.81
C THR A 151 -13.01 -3.42 -2.28
N HIS A 152 -12.96 -3.90 -1.03
CA HIS A 152 -14.01 -4.74 -0.49
C HIS A 152 -15.24 -3.95 -0.04
N ALA A 153 -16.42 -4.53 -0.26
CA ALA A 153 -17.67 -4.01 0.29
C ALA A 153 -17.58 -3.84 1.81
N ARG A 154 -17.87 -2.62 2.29
CA ARG A 154 -17.64 -2.21 3.68
C ARG A 154 -18.91 -2.39 4.53
N LEU A 155 -18.76 -2.98 5.72
CA LEU A 155 -19.81 -2.93 6.74
C LEU A 155 -19.89 -1.52 7.36
N PRO A 156 -21.07 -1.02 7.76
CA PRO A 156 -21.22 0.36 8.24
C PRO A 156 -20.27 0.75 9.38
N TRP A 157 -19.95 -0.20 10.27
CA TRP A 157 -19.08 0.00 11.44
C TRP A 157 -17.58 -0.21 11.17
N TRP A 158 -17.17 -0.67 9.99
CA TRP A 158 -15.74 -0.78 9.70
C TRP A 158 -15.12 0.62 9.51
N PRO A 159 -13.91 0.87 10.04
CA PRO A 159 -13.26 2.16 9.85
C PRO A 159 -13.01 2.46 8.37
N LYS A 160 -13.00 3.75 8.04
CA LYS A 160 -12.66 4.25 6.71
C LYS A 160 -11.15 4.30 6.53
N ILE A 161 -10.72 4.20 5.28
CA ILE A 161 -9.30 4.20 4.88
C ILE A 161 -8.62 5.56 5.11
N ASP A 162 -9.39 6.64 5.23
CA ASP A 162 -8.92 8.01 5.48
C ASP A 162 -7.99 8.13 6.69
N LEU A 163 -8.12 7.25 7.68
CA LEU A 163 -7.20 7.13 8.82
C LEU A 163 -5.74 6.84 8.43
N VAL A 164 -5.50 6.29 7.23
CA VAL A 164 -4.17 5.99 6.69
C VAL A 164 -3.57 7.19 5.93
N TYR A 165 -4.36 8.21 5.58
CA TYR A 165 -3.86 9.38 4.83
C TYR A 165 -2.75 10.14 5.58
N ALA A 166 -2.69 10.04 6.91
CA ALA A 166 -1.58 10.59 7.70
C ALA A 166 -0.21 9.91 7.43
N ARG A 167 -0.17 8.86 6.60
CA ARG A 167 1.02 8.06 6.27
C ARG A 167 1.36 8.12 4.78
N SER A 168 0.79 9.07 4.05
CA SER A 168 1.04 9.26 2.62
C SER A 168 2.50 9.50 2.26
N ALA A 169 3.27 10.18 3.11
CA ALA A 169 4.71 10.37 2.88
C ALA A 169 5.48 9.02 2.84
N GLU A 170 5.16 8.12 3.77
CA GLU A 170 5.77 6.79 3.85
C GLU A 170 5.34 5.90 2.67
N LEU A 171 4.06 5.98 2.27
CA LEU A 171 3.55 5.29 1.08
C LEU A 171 4.20 5.77 -0.22
N ARG A 172 4.41 7.09 -0.36
CA ARG A 172 5.15 7.65 -1.49
C ARG A 172 6.60 7.20 -1.51
N ALA A 173 7.27 7.20 -0.36
CA ALA A 173 8.64 6.70 -0.25
C ALA A 173 8.73 5.22 -0.66
N LEU A 174 7.77 4.39 -0.23
CA LEU A 174 7.69 3.00 -0.63
C LEU A 174 7.42 2.83 -2.14
N PHE A 175 6.58 3.68 -2.73
CA PHE A 175 6.30 3.67 -4.16
C PHE A 175 7.56 3.97 -4.96
N THR A 176 8.26 5.06 -4.61
CA THR A 176 9.49 5.49 -5.28
C THR A 176 10.59 4.44 -5.15
N ASP A 177 10.78 3.86 -3.96
CA ASP A 177 11.75 2.78 -3.74
C ASP A 177 11.42 1.52 -4.57
N THR A 178 10.15 1.11 -4.57
CA THR A 178 9.69 -0.06 -5.35
C THR A 178 9.83 0.18 -6.85
N LEU A 179 9.48 1.37 -7.33
CA LEU A 179 9.63 1.80 -8.72
C LEU A 179 11.09 1.69 -9.16
N ASN A 180 12.02 2.22 -8.36
CA ASN A 180 13.45 2.18 -8.65
C ASN A 180 13.96 0.73 -8.70
N LYS A 181 13.58 -0.12 -7.73
CA LYS A 181 14.00 -1.53 -7.69
C LYS A 181 13.44 -2.34 -8.87
N ALA A 182 12.17 -2.12 -9.23
CA ALA A 182 11.52 -2.82 -10.34
C ALA A 182 12.08 -2.43 -11.72
N THR A 183 12.56 -1.20 -11.86
CA THR A 183 13.10 -0.66 -13.12
C THR A 183 14.62 -0.85 -13.27
N GLN A 184 15.37 -1.10 -12.19
CA GLN A 184 16.82 -1.33 -12.23
C GLN A 184 17.25 -2.51 -13.10
N GLY A 185 16.40 -3.52 -13.31
CA GLY A 185 16.66 -4.62 -14.26
C GLY A 185 16.73 -4.19 -15.73
N TYR A 186 16.30 -2.97 -16.07
CA TYR A 186 16.34 -2.42 -17.41
C TYR A 186 17.73 -1.87 -17.79
N ILE A 187 18.53 -1.42 -16.80
CA ILE A 187 19.80 -0.71 -17.04
C ILE A 187 20.94 -1.67 -17.42
N ALA A 188 20.79 -2.99 -17.18
CA ALA A 188 21.81 -3.98 -17.51
C ALA A 188 21.92 -4.32 -19.01
N HIS A 189 20.96 -3.91 -19.86
CA HIS A 189 20.93 -4.29 -21.28
C HIS A 189 21.14 -3.12 -22.26
N THR A 190 21.38 -1.90 -21.77
CA THR A 190 21.91 -0.81 -22.59
C THR A 190 23.40 -0.64 -22.29
N PRO A 191 24.31 -0.76 -23.28
CA PRO A 191 25.71 -0.41 -23.07
C PRO A 191 25.76 1.11 -22.81
N LEU A 192 25.80 1.48 -21.53
CA LEU A 192 25.94 2.86 -21.09
C LEU A 192 27.27 3.39 -21.63
N ARG A 193 27.19 4.45 -22.43
CA ARG A 193 28.34 5.25 -22.85
C ARG A 193 29.17 5.63 -21.63
N MET A 194 30.47 5.35 -21.73
CA MET A 194 31.49 5.70 -20.76
C MET A 194 31.40 7.18 -20.39
N ILE A 195 31.24 7.47 -19.10
CA ILE A 195 31.75 8.70 -18.51
C ILE A 195 32.88 8.28 -17.57
N THR A 196 34.11 8.52 -18.02
CA THR A 196 35.33 8.42 -17.22
C THR A 196 35.36 9.57 -16.23
N SER A 197 35.02 9.30 -14.97
CA SER A 197 35.37 10.16 -13.84
C SER A 197 36.32 9.42 -12.90
N LEU A 198 37.60 9.74 -13.04
CA LEU A 198 38.70 9.33 -12.17
C LEU A 198 38.65 10.11 -10.85
N THR A 199 38.16 9.51 -9.77
CA THR A 199 38.52 9.91 -8.39
C THR A 199 38.43 8.73 -7.41
N LEU A 200 39.62 8.22 -7.07
CA LEU A 200 40.10 7.66 -5.79
C LEU A 200 39.11 7.03 -4.76
N LYS A 201 39.20 5.69 -4.68
CA LYS A 201 39.09 4.78 -3.51
C LYS A 201 38.08 5.06 -2.38
N SER A 202 37.11 4.16 -2.23
CA SER A 202 36.83 3.51 -0.93
C SER A 202 36.66 1.99 -1.14
N LYS A 203 37.24 1.22 -0.23
CA LYS A 203 37.33 -0.24 -0.27
C LYS A 203 36.24 -0.78 0.67
N ASP A 204 35.00 -0.87 0.18
CA ASP A 204 33.88 -1.56 0.85
C ASP A 204 32.81 -2.02 -0.18
N ALA A 205 33.26 -2.59 -1.30
CA ALA A 205 32.39 -3.10 -2.36
C ALA A 205 32.29 -4.64 -2.36
N GLN A 206 32.19 -5.26 -1.18
CA GLN A 206 31.98 -6.70 -1.02
C GLN A 206 30.71 -6.98 -0.20
N SER A 207 29.53 -6.64 -0.74
CA SER A 207 28.27 -7.26 -0.28
C SER A 207 27.15 -7.35 -1.33
N ARG A 208 27.39 -6.97 -2.60
CA ARG A 208 26.35 -7.02 -3.65
C ARG A 208 26.51 -8.21 -4.60
N LEU A 209 26.86 -9.38 -4.07
CA LEU A 209 26.56 -10.62 -4.79
C LEU A 209 25.03 -10.78 -4.80
N THR A 210 24.45 -10.35 -5.94
CA THR A 210 23.31 -10.98 -6.61
C THR A 210 22.53 -11.96 -5.74
N ARG A 211 21.51 -11.44 -5.03
CA ARG A 211 20.41 -12.27 -4.55
C ARG A 211 19.67 -12.85 -5.75
N PRO A 212 19.24 -14.11 -5.71
CA PRO A 212 18.54 -14.76 -6.82
C PRO A 212 17.21 -14.04 -7.08
N ASP A 213 17.03 -13.59 -8.32
CA ASP A 213 15.80 -13.12 -8.96
C ASP A 213 14.72 -12.46 -8.07
N GLU A 214 15.08 -11.38 -7.35
CA GLU A 214 14.08 -10.53 -6.66
C GLU A 214 13.29 -9.64 -7.65
N GLY A 215 13.63 -9.65 -8.95
CA GLY A 215 12.99 -8.82 -9.98
C GLY A 215 11.48 -9.00 -10.07
N PRO A 216 10.95 -10.24 -10.23
CA PRO A 216 9.51 -10.50 -10.32
C PRO A 216 8.72 -10.03 -9.09
N ALA A 217 9.30 -10.16 -7.88
CA ALA A 217 8.65 -9.75 -6.65
C ALA A 217 8.44 -8.23 -6.57
N HIS A 218 9.44 -7.44 -6.98
CA HIS A 218 9.33 -5.99 -7.04
C HIS A 218 8.31 -5.53 -8.09
N LYS A 219 8.24 -6.21 -9.24
CA LYS A 219 7.23 -5.93 -10.28
C LYS A 219 5.81 -6.21 -9.78
N ALA A 220 5.61 -7.33 -9.08
CA ALA A 220 4.32 -7.68 -8.49
C ALA A 220 3.90 -6.67 -7.41
N LEU A 221 4.83 -6.26 -6.54
CA LEU A 221 4.57 -5.21 -5.55
C LEU A 221 4.22 -3.88 -6.22
N LEU A 222 4.98 -3.48 -7.23
CA LEU A 222 4.73 -2.25 -7.98
C LEU A 222 3.32 -2.23 -8.59
N LEU A 223 2.89 -3.34 -9.20
CA LEU A 223 1.52 -3.46 -9.73
C LEU A 223 0.47 -3.22 -8.64
N LEU A 224 0.65 -3.82 -7.45
CA LEU A 224 -0.26 -3.63 -6.33
C LEU A 224 -0.26 -2.19 -5.81
N MET A 225 0.90 -1.52 -5.82
CA MET A 225 0.98 -0.11 -5.44
C MET A 225 0.24 0.79 -6.43
N VAL A 226 0.40 0.55 -7.73
CA VAL A 226 -0.31 1.33 -8.76
C VAL A 226 -1.82 1.08 -8.68
N ARG A 227 -2.26 -0.16 -8.45
CA ARG A 227 -3.67 -0.49 -8.15
C ARG A 227 -4.20 0.23 -6.93
N LEU A 228 -3.40 0.34 -5.88
CA LEU A 228 -3.77 1.05 -4.66
C LEU A 228 -3.96 2.56 -4.94
N ILE A 229 -3.05 3.15 -5.71
CA ILE A 229 -3.14 4.56 -6.12
C ILE A 229 -4.40 4.80 -6.97
N HIS A 230 -4.68 3.91 -7.92
CA HIS A 230 -5.90 3.96 -8.73
C HIS A 230 -7.15 3.85 -7.85
N ALA A 231 -7.20 2.88 -6.94
CA ALA A 231 -8.37 2.61 -6.11
C ALA A 231 -8.67 3.74 -5.10
N ASP A 232 -7.64 4.34 -4.48
CA ASP A 232 -7.80 5.53 -3.63
C ASP A 232 -6.58 6.47 -3.75
N PRO A 233 -6.65 7.49 -4.64
CA PRO A 233 -5.56 8.43 -4.86
C PRO A 233 -5.17 9.25 -3.62
N MET A 234 -6.09 9.43 -2.66
CA MET A 234 -5.82 10.25 -1.47
C MET A 234 -4.77 9.62 -0.56
N LEU A 235 -4.58 8.29 -0.64
CA LEU A 235 -3.53 7.59 0.09
C LEU A 235 -2.13 8.12 -0.23
N LEU A 236 -1.89 8.66 -1.43
CA LEU A 236 -0.60 9.22 -1.81
C LEU A 236 -0.63 10.73 -2.07
N LEU A 237 -1.79 11.35 -2.28
CA LEU A 237 -1.92 12.81 -2.42
C LEU A 237 -1.94 13.56 -1.09
N ASN A 238 -2.42 12.95 0.00
CA ASN A 238 -2.60 13.67 1.25
C ASN A 238 -1.27 14.19 1.81
N SER A 239 -1.18 15.51 1.99
CA SER A 239 0.01 16.20 2.50
C SER A 239 -0.37 17.23 3.58
N LEU A 240 -1.32 16.86 4.45
CA LEU A 240 -1.79 17.70 5.56
C LEU A 240 -0.63 18.26 6.39
N GLY A 241 -0.65 19.57 6.63
CA GLY A 241 0.34 20.28 7.44
C GLY A 241 1.68 20.54 6.74
N LYS A 242 1.80 20.26 5.43
CA LYS A 242 2.98 20.63 4.63
C LYS A 242 2.78 21.97 3.92
N ALA A 243 3.88 22.70 3.70
CA ALA A 243 3.86 23.94 2.92
C ALA A 243 3.54 23.67 1.45
N GLY A 244 2.83 24.58 0.77
CA GLY A 244 2.35 24.36 -0.61
C GLY A 244 3.44 23.94 -1.62
N HIS A 245 4.67 24.44 -1.49
CA HIS A 245 5.78 24.02 -2.36
C HIS A 245 6.19 22.55 -2.14
N GLU A 246 6.18 22.05 -0.90
CA GLU A 246 6.41 20.63 -0.60
C GLU A 246 5.27 19.77 -1.15
N VAL A 247 4.02 20.23 -0.98
CA VAL A 247 2.83 19.57 -1.50
C VAL A 247 2.94 19.44 -3.03
N GLN A 248 3.23 20.52 -3.74
CA GLN A 248 3.42 20.52 -5.19
C GLN A 248 4.56 19.58 -5.62
N SER A 249 5.75 19.67 -5.00
CA SER A 249 6.90 18.81 -5.34
C SER A 249 6.54 17.33 -5.22
N SER A 250 5.89 16.99 -4.12
CA SER A 250 5.54 15.60 -3.81
C SER A 250 4.43 15.03 -4.71
N THR A 251 3.48 15.87 -5.16
CA THR A 251 2.49 15.52 -6.18
C THR A 251 3.15 15.34 -7.55
N LEU A 252 4.05 16.24 -7.93
CA LEU A 252 4.79 16.17 -9.19
C LEU A 252 5.67 14.91 -9.27
N GLU A 253 6.39 14.57 -8.20
CA GLU A 253 7.20 13.34 -8.12
C GLU A 253 6.35 12.08 -8.27
N LEU A 254 5.20 12.00 -7.58
CA LEU A 254 4.27 10.87 -7.70
C LEU A 254 3.79 10.69 -9.14
N ILE A 255 3.31 11.78 -9.76
CA ILE A 255 2.75 11.75 -11.11
C ILE A 255 3.85 11.43 -12.13
N ASN A 256 5.05 12.00 -12.01
CA ASN A 256 6.18 11.66 -12.87
C ASN A 256 6.59 10.18 -12.74
N GLY A 257 6.55 9.64 -11.51
CA GLY A 257 6.76 8.22 -11.27
C GLY A 257 5.78 7.35 -12.06
N LEU A 258 4.48 7.68 -12.03
CA LEU A 258 3.46 6.97 -12.82
C LEU A 258 3.61 7.17 -14.34
N VAL A 259 3.93 8.39 -14.80
CA VAL A 259 4.20 8.67 -16.23
C VAL A 259 5.38 7.84 -16.74
N SER A 260 6.38 7.58 -15.90
CA SER A 260 7.50 6.70 -16.26
C SER A 260 7.05 5.25 -16.52
N LEU A 261 5.91 4.84 -15.95
CA LEU A 261 5.35 3.50 -16.07
C LEU A 261 4.45 3.29 -17.28
N VAL A 262 3.85 4.34 -17.84
CA VAL A 262 2.97 4.29 -19.03
C VAL A 262 3.66 3.65 -20.23
N HIS A 263 4.99 3.68 -20.27
CA HIS A 263 5.79 3.05 -21.31
C HIS A 263 6.80 2.05 -20.71
N GLN A 264 6.32 0.85 -20.33
CA GLN A 264 7.16 -0.22 -19.78
C GLN A 264 6.95 -1.55 -20.55
N PRO A 265 7.80 -1.86 -21.56
CA PRO A 265 7.64 -3.06 -22.40
C PRO A 265 7.67 -4.38 -21.63
N THR A 266 8.36 -4.42 -20.48
CA THR A 266 8.51 -5.64 -19.66
C THR A 266 7.45 -5.80 -18.57
N MET A 267 6.51 -4.84 -18.46
CA MET A 267 5.47 -4.79 -17.44
C MET A 267 4.16 -4.19 -18.01
N PRO A 268 3.52 -4.82 -19.01
CA PRO A 268 2.33 -4.29 -19.66
C PRO A 268 1.17 -4.07 -18.68
N ASP A 269 0.97 -4.96 -17.71
CA ASP A 269 -0.08 -4.80 -16.68
C ASP A 269 0.14 -3.57 -15.81
N VAL A 270 1.40 -3.28 -15.45
CA VAL A 270 1.76 -2.08 -14.68
C VAL A 270 1.56 -0.83 -15.52
N ALA A 271 1.90 -0.87 -16.80
CA ALA A 271 1.71 0.25 -17.72
C ALA A 271 0.22 0.58 -17.90
N GLN A 272 -0.63 -0.44 -18.07
CA GLN A 272 -2.09 -0.26 -18.15
C GLN A 272 -2.64 0.34 -16.86
N GLU A 273 -2.30 -0.23 -15.72
CA GLU A 273 -2.79 0.27 -14.43
C GLU A 273 -2.28 1.70 -14.14
N ALA A 274 -1.06 2.05 -14.58
CA ALA A 274 -0.52 3.39 -14.42
C ALA A 274 -1.32 4.43 -15.21
N MET A 275 -1.81 4.08 -16.41
CA MET A 275 -2.72 4.93 -17.17
C MET A 275 -4.03 5.17 -16.40
N GLU A 276 -4.65 4.12 -15.86
CA GLU A 276 -5.87 4.24 -15.06
C GLU A 276 -5.65 5.06 -13.78
N ALA A 277 -4.54 4.83 -13.07
CA ALA A 277 -4.15 5.59 -11.88
C ALA A 277 -3.95 7.08 -12.20
N LEU A 278 -3.27 7.40 -13.31
CA LEU A 278 -3.11 8.77 -13.77
C LEU A 278 -4.45 9.42 -14.12
N LEU A 279 -5.35 8.68 -14.77
CA LEU A 279 -6.68 9.18 -15.10
C LEU A 279 -7.50 9.50 -13.85
N ALA A 280 -7.49 8.61 -12.85
CA ALA A 280 -8.12 8.83 -11.55
C ALA A 280 -7.55 10.08 -10.84
N LEU A 281 -6.23 10.24 -10.86
CA LEU A 281 -5.53 11.42 -10.31
C LEU A 281 -5.88 12.73 -11.04
N HIS A 282 -6.24 12.66 -12.33
CA HIS A 282 -6.64 13.81 -13.15
C HIS A 282 -8.13 14.13 -13.06
N SER A 283 -8.94 13.38 -12.30
CA SER A 283 -10.31 13.81 -12.05
C SER A 283 -10.33 15.21 -11.39
N PRO A 284 -11.27 16.10 -11.75
CA PRO A 284 -11.25 17.49 -11.29
C PRO A 284 -11.15 17.63 -9.76
N ASP A 285 -11.89 16.80 -9.01
CA ASP A 285 -11.88 16.81 -7.54
C ASP A 285 -10.51 16.43 -6.96
N LYS A 286 -9.71 15.63 -7.70
CA LYS A 286 -8.36 15.23 -7.29
C LYS A 286 -7.32 16.26 -7.69
N ILE A 287 -7.50 16.95 -8.81
CA ILE A 287 -6.64 18.07 -9.21
C ILE A 287 -6.68 19.19 -8.16
N GLU A 288 -7.87 19.49 -7.60
CA GLU A 288 -8.02 20.53 -6.56
C GLU A 288 -7.15 20.27 -5.32
N VAL A 289 -6.91 19.00 -4.99
CA VAL A 289 -6.08 18.59 -3.83
C VAL A 289 -4.61 18.34 -4.18
N TRP A 290 -4.20 18.48 -5.44
CA TRP A 290 -2.78 18.40 -5.83
C TRP A 290 -1.94 19.45 -5.12
N ASN A 291 -2.52 20.63 -4.90
CA ASN A 291 -2.02 21.68 -4.03
C ASN A 291 -3.17 22.65 -3.70
N PRO A 292 -3.81 22.53 -2.52
CA PRO A 292 -4.94 23.39 -2.15
C PRO A 292 -4.61 24.88 -2.08
N GLU A 293 -3.33 25.25 -1.87
CA GLU A 293 -2.92 26.66 -1.79
C GLU A 293 -2.82 27.32 -3.18
N ALA A 294 -2.52 26.55 -4.23
CA ALA A 294 -2.33 27.05 -5.59
C ALA A 294 -2.76 26.04 -6.67
N PRO A 295 -4.04 25.61 -6.68
CA PRO A 295 -4.51 24.47 -7.47
C PRO A 295 -4.32 24.67 -8.98
N ILE A 296 -4.49 25.90 -9.47
CA ILE A 296 -4.40 26.22 -10.91
C ILE A 296 -2.95 26.28 -11.40
N ASN A 297 -2.05 26.88 -10.61
CA ASN A 297 -0.62 26.88 -10.94
C ASN A 297 -0.07 25.46 -10.96
N THR A 298 -0.41 24.67 -9.93
CA THR A 298 0.00 23.27 -9.84
C THR A 298 -0.63 22.42 -10.94
N PHE A 299 -1.89 22.65 -11.30
CA PHE A 299 -2.53 22.00 -12.46
C PHE A 299 -1.72 22.24 -13.74
N TRP A 300 -1.40 23.50 -14.04
CA TRP A 300 -0.69 23.86 -15.26
C TRP A 300 0.70 23.23 -15.33
N ASP A 301 1.43 23.24 -14.21
CA ASP A 301 2.74 22.62 -14.10
C ASP A 301 2.67 21.10 -14.29
N VAL A 302 1.97 20.42 -13.38
CA VAL A 302 1.90 18.96 -13.32
C VAL A 302 1.23 18.36 -14.55
N SER A 303 0.05 18.85 -14.94
CA SER A 303 -0.70 18.26 -16.05
C SER A 303 0.00 18.50 -17.39
N SER A 304 0.68 19.64 -17.57
CA SER A 304 1.44 19.89 -18.80
C SER A 304 2.70 19.04 -18.87
N GLN A 305 3.35 18.75 -17.75
CA GLN A 305 4.47 17.80 -17.69
C GLN A 305 4.04 16.40 -18.18
N VAL A 306 2.84 15.94 -17.79
CA VAL A 306 2.27 14.66 -18.26
C VAL A 306 2.08 14.66 -19.77
N LEU A 307 1.39 15.68 -20.31
CA LEU A 307 1.14 15.78 -21.75
C LEU A 307 2.47 15.84 -22.53
N PHE A 308 3.38 16.71 -22.13
CA PHE A 308 4.68 16.86 -22.79
C PHE A 308 5.44 15.52 -22.84
N SER A 309 5.55 14.84 -21.70
CA SER A 309 6.31 13.59 -21.58
C SER A 309 5.74 12.47 -22.44
N ILE A 310 4.41 12.32 -22.48
CA ILE A 310 3.75 11.28 -23.27
C ILE A 310 3.76 11.64 -24.77
N SER A 311 3.41 12.88 -25.13
CA SER A 311 3.45 13.34 -26.52
C SER A 311 4.86 13.22 -27.12
N GLN A 312 5.90 13.53 -26.34
CA GLN A 312 7.29 13.35 -26.79
C GLN A 312 7.59 11.88 -27.13
N LYS A 313 7.20 10.94 -26.26
CA LYS A 313 7.40 9.49 -26.49
C LYS A 313 6.59 8.98 -27.68
N LEU A 314 5.37 9.49 -27.89
CA LEU A 314 4.52 9.17 -29.05
C LEU A 314 5.20 9.62 -30.35
N ILE A 315 5.67 10.87 -30.41
CA ILE A 315 6.35 11.44 -31.60
C ILE A 315 7.66 10.72 -31.90
N GLN A 316 8.42 10.33 -30.88
CA GLN A 316 9.69 9.60 -31.04
C GLN A 316 9.50 8.11 -31.37
N HIS A 317 8.27 7.70 -31.59
CA HIS A 317 7.89 6.33 -31.82
C HIS A 317 8.34 5.31 -30.76
N GLN A 318 8.39 5.73 -29.49
CA GLN A 318 8.87 4.87 -28.41
C GLN A 318 7.77 3.97 -27.85
N ILE A 319 6.49 4.33 -27.97
CA ILE A 319 5.37 3.61 -27.35
C ILE A 319 4.88 2.47 -28.24
N ALA A 320 4.83 1.22 -27.76
CA ALA A 320 4.34 0.12 -28.60
C ALA A 320 2.80 0.11 -28.77
N ASN A 321 2.04 0.48 -27.74
CA ASN A 321 0.58 0.46 -27.68
C ASN A 321 -0.05 1.83 -28.00
N TYR A 322 0.30 2.43 -29.14
CA TYR A 322 -0.14 3.78 -29.54
C TYR A 322 -1.64 4.02 -29.40
N THR A 323 -2.47 3.09 -29.90
CA THR A 323 -3.92 3.27 -29.95
C THR A 323 -4.51 3.48 -28.57
N ASP A 324 -4.07 2.67 -27.59
CA ASP A 324 -4.60 2.75 -26.22
C ASP A 324 -4.08 3.99 -25.51
N VAL A 325 -2.80 4.34 -25.71
CA VAL A 325 -2.24 5.57 -25.15
C VAL A 325 -2.90 6.82 -25.73
N LEU A 326 -3.26 6.84 -27.03
CA LEU A 326 -3.99 7.97 -27.64
C LEU A 326 -5.41 8.09 -27.11
N LYS A 327 -6.12 6.98 -26.92
CA LYS A 327 -7.44 6.97 -26.28
C LYS A 327 -7.36 7.48 -24.84
N TRP A 328 -6.38 7.00 -24.08
CA TRP A 328 -6.13 7.46 -22.72
C TRP A 328 -5.78 8.95 -22.67
N LEU A 329 -4.92 9.43 -23.58
CA LEU A 329 -4.54 10.84 -23.65
C LEU A 329 -5.75 11.74 -23.92
N ARG A 330 -6.69 11.28 -24.76
CA ARG A 330 -7.98 11.95 -24.98
C ARG A 330 -8.76 12.08 -23.67
N GLU A 331 -8.84 11.03 -22.85
CA GLU A 331 -9.54 11.10 -21.56
C GLU A 331 -8.85 12.07 -20.58
N ILE A 332 -7.51 12.09 -20.54
CA ILE A 332 -6.76 13.09 -19.77
C ILE A 332 -7.10 14.52 -20.22
N LEU A 333 -7.21 14.77 -21.53
CA LEU A 333 -7.60 16.08 -22.06
C LEU A 333 -9.04 16.44 -21.67
N ILE A 334 -9.96 15.49 -21.62
CA ILE A 334 -11.34 15.69 -21.14
C ILE A 334 -11.33 16.09 -19.66
N CYS A 335 -10.56 15.38 -18.83
CA CYS A 335 -10.38 15.72 -17.42
C CYS A 335 -9.85 17.15 -17.23
N ARG A 336 -8.81 17.53 -17.99
CA ARG A 336 -8.24 18.90 -17.98
C ARG A 336 -9.29 19.95 -18.34
N ASN A 337 -10.03 19.74 -19.43
CA ASN A 337 -11.07 20.66 -19.86
C ASN A 337 -12.18 20.78 -18.81
N THR A 338 -12.57 19.67 -18.19
CA THR A 338 -13.59 19.66 -17.13
C THR A 338 -13.12 20.46 -15.90
N PHE A 339 -11.86 20.29 -15.48
CA PHE A 339 -11.28 21.07 -14.38
C PHE A 339 -11.23 22.56 -14.71
N LEU A 340 -10.71 22.94 -15.88
CA LEU A 340 -10.65 24.33 -16.32
C LEU A 340 -12.03 24.97 -16.46
N GLN A 341 -13.05 24.20 -16.86
CA GLN A 341 -14.42 24.67 -16.93
C GLN A 341 -15.03 25.00 -15.55
N ARG A 342 -14.57 24.34 -14.47
CA ARG A 342 -14.97 24.69 -13.09
C ARG A 342 -14.26 25.94 -12.56
N HIS A 343 -13.12 26.30 -13.15
CA HIS A 343 -12.23 27.37 -12.69
C HIS A 343 -12.02 28.47 -13.75
N LYS A 344 -13.05 28.71 -14.60
CA LYS A 344 -12.95 29.57 -15.80
C LYS A 344 -12.43 30.98 -15.50
N ASP A 345 -12.82 31.54 -14.36
CA ASP A 345 -12.53 32.94 -14.00
C ASP A 345 -11.03 33.22 -13.80
N TYR A 346 -10.24 32.18 -13.53
CA TYR A 346 -8.79 32.30 -13.27
C TYR A 346 -8.00 31.17 -13.94
N ALA A 347 -8.59 30.53 -14.96
CA ALA A 347 -7.99 29.43 -15.71
C ALA A 347 -6.65 29.79 -16.38
N THR A 348 -6.38 31.07 -16.64
CA THR A 348 -5.14 31.53 -17.28
C THR A 348 -4.00 31.78 -16.30
N VAL A 349 -4.25 31.76 -14.99
CA VAL A 349 -3.20 31.99 -13.99
C VAL A 349 -2.15 30.88 -14.11
N GLY A 350 -0.88 31.24 -14.32
CA GLY A 350 0.20 30.26 -14.46
C GLY A 350 0.29 29.53 -15.81
N CYS A 351 -0.55 29.84 -16.81
CA CYS A 351 -0.50 29.17 -18.11
C CYS A 351 0.76 29.48 -18.94
N HIS A 352 1.53 30.50 -18.54
CA HIS A 352 2.75 30.94 -19.23
C HIS A 352 4.03 30.22 -18.79
N ILE A 353 3.94 29.25 -17.86
CA ILE A 353 5.08 28.42 -17.45
C ILE A 353 5.67 27.72 -18.68
N ALA A 354 7.00 27.58 -18.72
CA ALA A 354 7.72 27.05 -19.89
C ALA A 354 7.19 25.69 -20.36
N ILE A 355 6.90 24.77 -19.43
CA ILE A 355 6.38 23.44 -19.73
C ILE A 355 4.99 23.49 -20.40
N CYS A 356 4.15 24.47 -20.05
CA CYS A 356 2.84 24.65 -20.67
C CYS A 356 2.96 25.00 -22.15
N ARG A 357 3.90 25.90 -22.50
CA ARG A 357 4.16 26.28 -23.89
C ARG A 357 4.69 25.10 -24.69
N GLN A 358 5.61 24.33 -24.11
CA GLN A 358 6.16 23.14 -24.74
C GLN A 358 5.10 22.06 -24.96
N ALA A 359 4.26 21.81 -23.95
CA ALA A 359 3.16 20.86 -24.04
C ALA A 359 2.09 21.30 -25.05
N HIS A 360 1.88 22.61 -25.25
CA HIS A 360 0.94 23.11 -26.25
C HIS A 360 1.42 22.94 -27.69
N ILE A 361 2.75 23.01 -27.92
CA ILE A 361 3.37 22.83 -29.24
C ILE A 361 3.35 21.36 -29.66
N LYS A 362 3.45 20.45 -28.70
CA LYS A 362 3.51 19.00 -28.90
C LYS A 362 2.13 18.39 -29.03
#